data_AF-A0A9D1C9K6-F1
#
_entry.id   AF-A0A9D1C9K6-F1
#
_cell.length_a   1.000
_cell.length_b   1.000
_cell.length_c   1.000
_cell.angle_alpha   90.00
_cell.angle_beta   90.00
_cell.angle_gamma   90.00
#
_symmetry.space_group_name_H-M   'P 1'
#
loop_
_entity.id
_entity.type
_entity.pdbx_description
1 polymer ?
#
loop_
_entity_poly.entity_id
_entity_poly.type
_entity_poly.pdbx_seq_one_letter_code
_entity_poly.pdbx_strand_id
1 'polypeptide(L)'
;MKLLRAYPENTVIEGDIYHYQCILKDDFFSINILYRSDSGRRFVLKLSDFRFVFGLLFRPFAAWMSSHEYRIYSMIKDVEGVPALGPRLGRRGYFHEYIEGKTLHEWPRDKPLPADFFDRLGVILSQLHQRGIYYMDLNKQGNVIVGDDQQPWLIDFQICQSFRLTNSLWGRLGARVFYKMIREDIYHLYKHKRRFQAEALSEAEASLATRSRFGRRYNRFLGGPFRRLKRLIYPQGSNEIIWYKWKKLGDQSNRTS
;
A
#
# COMPACT_ATOMS: atom_id res chain seq x y z
N MET A 1 22.68 27.33 3.31
CA MET A 1 21.47 27.23 2.46
C MET A 1 20.48 26.27 3.11
N LYS A 2 19.38 26.77 3.68
CA LYS A 2 18.26 25.92 4.10
C LYS A 2 17.77 25.20 2.84
N LEU A 3 17.88 23.87 2.78
CA LEU A 3 17.22 23.08 1.75
C LEU A 3 15.72 23.41 1.83
N LEU A 4 15.22 24.17 0.85
CA LEU A 4 13.80 24.47 0.70
C LEU A 4 13.02 23.16 0.80
N ARG A 5 12.08 23.08 1.74
CA ARG A 5 11.16 21.94 1.84
C ARG A 5 10.51 21.73 0.47
N ALA A 6 10.62 20.53 -0.09
CA ALA A 6 10.05 20.18 -1.40
C ALA A 6 8.51 20.02 -1.37
N TYR A 7 7.89 20.40 -0.24
CA TYR A 7 6.47 20.27 0.05
C TYR A 7 6.02 21.54 0.80
N PRO A 8 4.79 22.01 0.56
CA PRO A 8 4.32 23.27 1.14
C PRO A 8 3.99 23.12 2.63
N GLU A 9 4.00 24.21 3.39
CA GLU A 9 3.54 24.17 4.79
C GLU A 9 2.02 24.07 4.89
N ASN A 10 1.32 24.68 3.93
CA ASN A 10 -0.13 24.65 3.82
C ASN A 10 -0.53 24.24 2.41
N THR A 11 -1.62 23.50 2.27
CA THR A 11 -2.18 23.11 0.98
C THR A 11 -3.69 23.21 1.01
N VAL A 12 -4.33 23.37 -0.16
CA VAL A 12 -5.78 23.44 -0.28
C VAL A 12 -6.26 22.16 -0.94
N ILE A 13 -7.16 21.43 -0.28
CA ILE A 13 -7.75 20.18 -0.77
C ILE A 13 -9.27 20.36 -0.65
N GLU A 14 -9.98 20.24 -1.76
CA GLU A 14 -11.45 20.36 -1.81
C GLU A 14 -12.00 21.69 -1.24
N GLY A 15 -11.19 22.75 -1.22
CA GLY A 15 -11.56 24.07 -0.71
C GLY A 15 -11.14 24.32 0.75
N ASP A 16 -10.75 23.28 1.49
CA ASP A 16 -10.28 23.40 2.87
C ASP A 16 -8.76 23.57 2.94
N ILE A 17 -8.29 24.32 3.92
CA ILE A 17 -6.86 24.50 4.20
C ILE A 17 -6.39 23.33 5.08
N TYR A 18 -5.29 22.71 4.66
CA TYR A 18 -4.61 21.64 5.35
C TYR A 18 -3.19 22.08 5.72
N HIS A 19 -2.85 21.94 6.99
CA HIS A 19 -1.57 22.33 7.57
C HIS A 19 -0.65 21.13 7.73
N TYR A 20 0.63 21.29 7.40
CA TYR A 20 1.66 20.29 7.67
C TYR A 20 1.62 19.88 9.14
N GLN A 21 1.57 18.57 9.39
CA GLN A 21 1.59 18.01 10.74
C GLN A 21 2.94 17.33 11.00
N CYS A 22 3.27 16.30 10.20
CA CYS A 22 4.52 15.56 10.36
C CYS A 22 4.86 14.77 9.09
N ILE A 23 6.10 14.28 9.02
CA ILE A 23 6.49 13.26 8.05
C ILE A 23 6.12 11.89 8.64
N LEU A 24 5.34 11.10 7.91
CA LEU A 24 5.01 9.72 8.30
C LEU A 24 6.09 8.74 7.85
N LYS A 25 6.67 9.00 6.68
CA LYS A 25 7.66 8.13 6.05
C LYS A 25 8.65 8.96 5.26
N ASP A 26 9.92 8.66 5.44
CA ASP A 26 11.00 9.19 4.61
C ASP A 26 11.90 8.02 4.21
N ASP A 27 11.76 7.57 2.97
CA ASP A 27 12.60 6.50 2.42
C ASP A 27 13.26 6.91 1.09
N PHE A 28 14.08 6.01 0.55
CA PHE A 28 14.84 6.27 -0.67
C PHE A 28 13.98 6.56 -1.91
N PHE A 29 12.70 6.19 -1.89
CA PHE A 29 11.80 6.18 -3.04
C PHE A 29 10.64 7.16 -2.91
N SER A 30 10.32 7.58 -1.69
CA SER A 30 9.14 8.36 -1.38
C SER A 30 9.23 9.09 -0.03
N ILE A 31 8.50 10.19 0.07
CA ILE A 31 8.20 10.84 1.33
C ILE A 31 6.68 10.86 1.49
N ASN A 32 6.17 10.38 2.63
CA ASN A 32 4.77 10.50 2.99
C ASN A 32 4.64 11.53 4.11
N ILE A 33 3.78 12.52 3.91
CA ILE A 33 3.65 13.68 4.79
C ILE A 33 2.20 13.82 5.18
N LEU A 34 1.93 13.90 6.48
CA LEU A 34 0.59 14.10 7.02
C LEU A 34 0.27 15.58 7.08
N TYR A 35 -0.90 15.93 6.57
CA TYR A 35 -1.52 17.23 6.73
C TYR A 35 -2.86 17.08 7.45
N ARG A 36 -3.24 18.11 8.20
CA ARG A 36 -4.48 18.17 8.98
C ARG A 36 -5.22 19.48 8.69
N SER A 37 -6.52 19.39 8.48
CA SER A 37 -7.40 20.57 8.42
C SER A 37 -7.96 20.93 9.79
N ASP A 38 -8.49 22.15 9.92
CA ASP A 38 -9.15 22.61 11.15
C ASP A 38 -10.38 21.76 11.51
N SER A 39 -11.05 21.18 10.50
CA SER A 39 -12.16 20.23 10.70
C SER A 39 -11.73 18.89 11.33
N GLY A 40 -10.42 18.63 11.42
CA GLY A 40 -9.85 17.40 11.94
C GLY A 40 -9.58 16.34 10.87
N ARG A 41 -10.06 16.50 9.64
CA ARG A 41 -9.72 15.60 8.51
C ARG A 41 -8.23 15.64 8.22
N ARG A 42 -7.69 14.50 7.79
CA ARG A 42 -6.25 14.33 7.54
C ARG A 42 -5.99 13.74 6.16
N PHE A 43 -4.99 14.26 5.48
CA PHE A 43 -4.54 13.78 4.17
C PHE A 43 -3.04 13.48 4.20
N VAL A 44 -2.64 12.45 3.49
CA VAL A 44 -1.25 12.09 3.24
C VAL A 44 -0.85 12.57 1.86
N LEU A 45 0.17 13.41 1.79
CA LEU A 45 0.91 13.71 0.58
C LEU A 45 1.95 12.60 0.36
N LYS A 46 1.80 11.82 -0.71
CA LYS A 46 2.82 10.88 -1.17
C LYS A 46 3.63 11.53 -2.28
N LEU A 47 4.90 11.83 -2.00
CA LEU A 47 5.86 12.40 -2.95
C LEU A 47 6.86 11.34 -3.39
N SER A 48 6.83 10.95 -4.65
CA SER A 48 7.83 10.04 -5.23
C SER A 48 9.13 10.79 -5.56
N ASP A 49 10.24 10.34 -4.99
CA ASP A 49 11.57 10.87 -5.32
C ASP A 49 12.65 9.81 -5.08
N PHE A 50 13.74 9.88 -5.85
CA PHE A 50 14.89 9.00 -5.65
C PHE A 50 15.96 9.76 -4.87
N ARG A 51 16.09 9.48 -3.58
CA ARG A 51 16.90 10.27 -2.64
C ARG A 51 18.32 9.71 -2.45
N PHE A 52 19.01 9.37 -3.54
CA PHE A 52 20.41 8.91 -3.54
C PHE A 52 21.27 9.70 -4.54
N VAL A 53 22.60 9.54 -4.50
CA VAL A 53 23.53 10.20 -5.44
C VAL A 53 23.14 9.78 -6.88
N PHE A 54 22.89 10.76 -7.77
CA PHE A 54 22.28 10.61 -9.10
C PHE A 54 20.75 10.39 -9.17
N GLY A 55 20.04 10.39 -8.04
CA GLY A 55 18.59 10.21 -7.99
C GLY A 55 17.79 11.25 -8.80
N LEU A 56 18.35 12.45 -9.01
CA LEU A 56 17.77 13.47 -9.88
C LEU A 56 17.56 12.99 -11.33
N LEU A 57 18.41 12.09 -11.85
CA LEU A 57 18.28 11.51 -13.19
C LEU A 57 17.04 10.61 -13.32
N PHE A 58 16.55 10.07 -12.19
CA PHE A 58 15.39 9.18 -12.15
C PHE A 58 14.06 9.92 -11.88
N ARG A 59 14.06 11.26 -11.85
CA ARG A 59 12.85 12.07 -11.68
C ARG A 59 11.73 11.77 -12.70
N PRO A 60 12.01 11.55 -14.01
CA PRO A 60 10.98 11.14 -14.95
C PRO A 60 10.34 9.80 -14.56
N PHE A 61 11.15 8.86 -14.08
CA PHE A 61 10.66 7.57 -13.62
C PHE A 61 9.85 7.70 -12.32
N ALA A 62 10.25 8.57 -11.38
CA ALA A 62 9.46 8.87 -10.18
C ALA A 62 8.10 9.50 -10.53
N ALA A 63 8.08 10.41 -11.50
CA ALA A 63 6.85 11.01 -12.02
C ALA A 63 5.95 9.96 -12.68
N TRP A 64 6.53 9.03 -13.44
CA TRP A 64 5.80 7.92 -14.03
C TRP A 64 5.17 7.01 -12.96
N MET A 65 5.94 6.60 -11.93
CA MET A 65 5.43 5.81 -10.81
C MET A 65 4.27 6.50 -10.10
N SER A 66 4.43 7.78 -9.76
CA SER A 66 3.38 8.61 -9.14
C SER A 66 2.14 8.77 -10.02
N SER A 67 2.32 8.87 -11.34
CA SER A 67 1.20 8.97 -12.29
C SER A 67 0.47 7.65 -12.44
N HIS A 68 1.22 6.54 -12.46
CA HIS A 68 0.66 5.19 -12.51
C HIS A 68 -0.18 4.89 -11.27
N GLU A 69 0.36 5.13 -10.06
CA GLU A 69 -0.37 4.88 -8.82
C GLU A 69 -1.64 5.73 -8.72
N TYR A 70 -1.56 7.02 -9.07
CA TYR A 70 -2.72 7.90 -9.10
C TYR A 70 -3.79 7.47 -10.10
N ARG A 71 -3.37 6.92 -11.26
CA ARG A 71 -4.29 6.33 -12.23
C ARG A 71 -4.99 5.11 -11.65
N ILE A 72 -4.27 4.24 -10.93
CA ILE A 72 -4.89 3.10 -10.23
C ILE A 72 -5.90 3.59 -9.20
N TYR A 73 -5.52 4.50 -8.30
CA TYR A 73 -6.43 5.13 -7.33
C TYR A 73 -7.68 5.71 -8.02
N SER A 74 -7.50 6.45 -9.11
CA SER A 74 -8.62 7.02 -9.88
C SER A 74 -9.60 5.96 -10.40
N MET A 75 -9.13 4.75 -10.71
CA MET A 75 -9.96 3.65 -11.19
C MET A 75 -10.75 2.96 -10.07
N ILE A 76 -10.37 3.14 -8.80
CA ILE A 76 -10.95 2.44 -7.63
C ILE A 76 -11.39 3.40 -6.52
N LYS A 77 -11.50 4.70 -6.81
CA LYS A 77 -11.81 5.74 -5.82
C LYS A 77 -13.20 5.59 -5.17
N ASP A 78 -14.07 4.79 -5.79
CA ASP A 78 -15.43 4.46 -5.35
C ASP A 78 -15.51 3.15 -4.55
N VAL A 79 -14.39 2.43 -4.38
CA VAL A 79 -14.36 1.19 -3.61
C VAL A 79 -14.26 1.52 -2.12
N GLU A 80 -15.30 1.15 -1.36
CA GLU A 80 -15.27 1.20 0.10
C GLU A 80 -14.09 0.37 0.64
N GLY A 81 -13.24 0.96 1.49
CA GLY A 81 -11.98 0.36 1.93
C GLY A 81 -10.74 0.75 1.10
N VAL A 82 -10.87 1.72 0.19
CA VAL A 82 -9.75 2.45 -0.43
C VAL A 82 -9.80 3.92 0.02
N PRO A 83 -8.68 4.51 0.49
CA PRO A 83 -8.67 5.91 0.94
C PRO A 83 -9.13 6.87 -0.16
N ALA A 84 -9.87 7.91 0.22
CA ALA A 84 -10.33 8.91 -0.72
C ALA A 84 -9.14 9.59 -1.44
N LEU A 85 -9.22 9.67 -2.78
CA LEU A 85 -8.17 10.25 -3.60
C LEU A 85 -8.28 11.78 -3.59
N GLY A 86 -7.23 12.46 -3.13
CA GLY A 86 -7.09 13.90 -3.19
C GLY A 86 -6.40 14.38 -4.48
N PRO A 87 -6.13 15.70 -4.59
CA PRO A 87 -5.53 16.28 -5.79
C PRO A 87 -4.06 15.85 -5.98
N ARG A 88 -3.52 16.12 -7.17
CA ARG A 88 -2.08 15.98 -7.43
C ARG A 88 -1.30 17.20 -6.94
N LEU A 89 -0.08 16.97 -6.47
CA LEU A 89 0.94 18.00 -6.26
C LEU A 89 2.04 17.85 -7.31
N GLY A 90 1.88 18.56 -8.43
CA GLY A 90 2.77 18.46 -9.58
C GLY A 90 2.80 17.05 -10.20
N ARG A 91 3.94 16.68 -10.78
CA ARG A 91 4.09 15.41 -11.51
C ARG A 91 4.44 14.22 -10.64
N ARG A 92 4.93 14.45 -9.41
CA ARG A 92 5.50 13.40 -8.53
C ARG A 92 4.74 13.21 -7.22
N GLY A 93 3.82 14.12 -6.91
CA GLY A 93 3.05 14.09 -5.68
C GLY A 93 1.56 13.91 -5.93
N TYR A 94 0.88 13.27 -4.99
CA TYR A 94 -0.56 13.32 -4.88
C TYR A 94 -0.99 13.12 -3.43
N PHE A 95 -2.21 13.55 -3.14
CA PHE A 95 -2.83 13.39 -1.82
C PHE A 95 -3.80 12.22 -1.82
N HIS A 96 -3.90 11.54 -0.68
CA HIS A 96 -5.01 10.63 -0.37
C HIS A 96 -5.37 10.77 1.11
N GLU A 97 -6.58 10.40 1.49
CA GLU A 97 -7.03 10.48 2.87
C GLU A 97 -6.16 9.61 3.80
N TYR A 98 -5.91 10.11 5.01
CA TYR A 98 -5.26 9.33 6.06
C TYR A 98 -6.31 8.48 6.77
N ILE A 99 -6.03 7.19 6.89
CA ILE A 99 -6.91 6.25 7.59
C ILE A 99 -6.39 6.06 9.00
N GLU A 100 -7.21 6.40 9.99
CA GLU A 100 -6.94 6.12 11.40
C GLU A 100 -7.02 4.62 11.66
N GLY A 101 -6.03 4.09 12.38
CA GLY A 101 -5.98 2.67 12.71
C GLY A 101 -4.55 2.13 12.78
N LYS A 102 -4.44 0.80 12.70
CA LYS A 102 -3.15 0.10 12.74
C LYS A 102 -3.01 -0.84 11.55
N THR A 103 -1.81 -0.94 10.99
CA THR A 103 -1.57 -1.95 9.96
C THR A 103 -1.68 -3.36 10.54
N LEU A 104 -2.00 -4.37 9.72
CA LEU A 104 -1.93 -5.77 10.16
C LEU A 104 -0.54 -6.15 10.68
N HIS A 105 0.51 -5.47 10.23
CA HIS A 105 1.87 -5.70 10.73
C HIS A 105 2.00 -5.30 12.21
N GLU A 106 1.37 -4.19 12.59
CA GLU A 106 1.39 -3.62 13.95
C GLU A 106 0.27 -4.16 14.85
N TRP A 107 -0.70 -4.86 14.27
CA TRP A 107 -1.85 -5.37 15.00
C TRP A 107 -1.41 -6.37 16.08
N PRO A 108 -1.82 -6.17 17.36
CA PRO A 108 -1.49 -7.09 18.45
C PRO A 108 -2.01 -8.50 18.17
N ARG A 109 -1.20 -9.53 18.48
CA ARG A 109 -1.53 -10.93 18.16
C ARG A 109 -2.56 -11.53 19.09
N ASP A 110 -2.67 -10.97 20.28
CA ASP A 110 -3.60 -11.29 21.36
C ASP A 110 -4.95 -10.58 21.20
N LYS A 111 -5.06 -9.58 20.32
CA LYS A 111 -6.31 -8.87 20.07
C LYS A 111 -7.05 -9.47 18.86
N PRO A 112 -8.30 -9.95 19.03
CA PRO A 112 -9.08 -10.46 17.91
C PRO A 112 -9.40 -9.34 16.90
N LEU A 113 -9.37 -9.68 15.62
CA LEU A 113 -9.93 -8.85 14.55
C LEU A 113 -11.46 -9.03 14.50
N PRO A 114 -12.21 -8.07 13.92
CA PRO A 114 -13.61 -8.26 13.59
C PRO A 114 -13.84 -9.56 12.82
N ALA A 115 -14.90 -10.31 13.15
CA ALA A 115 -15.10 -11.68 12.64
C ALA A 115 -15.13 -11.75 11.10
N ASP A 116 -15.70 -10.74 10.45
CA ASP A 116 -15.86 -10.64 8.99
C ASP A 116 -14.76 -9.80 8.32
N PHE A 117 -13.66 -9.46 9.02
CA PHE A 117 -12.61 -8.57 8.52
C PHE A 117 -12.00 -9.04 7.19
N PHE A 118 -11.61 -10.32 7.10
CA PHE A 118 -11.04 -10.86 5.85
C PHE A 118 -12.09 -11.10 4.77
N ASP A 119 -13.36 -11.24 5.14
CA ASP A 119 -14.44 -11.38 4.17
C ASP A 119 -14.68 -10.02 3.49
N ARG A 120 -14.73 -8.93 4.27
CA ARG A 120 -14.76 -7.56 3.77
C ARG A 120 -13.52 -7.24 2.92
N LEU A 121 -12.32 -7.63 3.36
CA LEU A 121 -11.09 -7.45 2.57
C LEU A 121 -11.16 -8.23 1.24
N GLY A 122 -11.76 -9.42 1.25
CA GLY A 122 -12.04 -10.20 0.05
C GLY A 122 -12.98 -9.49 -0.93
N VAL A 123 -14.01 -8.81 -0.41
CA VAL A 123 -14.92 -7.99 -1.23
C VAL A 123 -14.16 -6.83 -1.89
N ILE A 124 -13.30 -6.12 -1.15
CA ILE A 124 -12.46 -5.05 -1.70
C ILE A 124 -11.59 -5.58 -2.85
N LEU A 125 -10.89 -6.70 -2.64
CA LEU A 125 -10.06 -7.31 -3.68
C LEU A 125 -10.87 -7.76 -4.89
N SER A 126 -12.05 -8.34 -4.68
CA SER A 126 -12.96 -8.72 -5.77
C SER A 126 -13.36 -7.50 -6.61
N GLN A 127 -13.67 -6.37 -5.97
CA GLN A 127 -13.99 -5.12 -6.64
C GLN A 127 -12.81 -4.58 -7.48
N LEU A 128 -11.58 -4.68 -6.99
CA LEU A 128 -10.38 -4.38 -7.77
C LEU A 128 -10.25 -5.34 -8.97
N HIS A 129 -10.42 -6.64 -8.73
CA HIS A 129 -10.26 -7.67 -9.75
C HIS A 129 -11.27 -7.54 -10.88
N GLN A 130 -12.53 -7.20 -10.56
CA GLN A 130 -13.59 -6.91 -11.54
C GLN A 130 -13.23 -5.73 -12.47
N ARG A 131 -12.49 -4.75 -11.95
CA ARG A 131 -11.95 -3.61 -12.72
C ARG A 131 -10.65 -3.95 -13.46
N GLY A 132 -10.25 -5.23 -13.49
CA GLY A 132 -9.02 -5.69 -14.13
C GLY A 132 -7.75 -5.29 -13.39
N ILE A 133 -7.82 -4.95 -12.10
CA ILE A 133 -6.67 -4.51 -11.31
C ILE A 133 -6.15 -5.68 -10.48
N TYR A 134 -4.87 -6.00 -10.64
CA TYR A 134 -4.15 -6.95 -9.81
C TYR A 134 -3.37 -6.18 -8.74
N TYR A 135 -3.64 -6.46 -7.46
CA TYR A 135 -3.08 -5.67 -6.36
C TYR A 135 -1.58 -5.95 -6.13
N MET A 136 -1.15 -7.20 -6.31
CA MET A 136 0.25 -7.65 -6.35
C MET A 136 1.02 -7.64 -5.03
N ASP A 137 0.80 -6.66 -4.15
CA ASP A 137 1.61 -6.48 -2.95
C ASP A 137 0.93 -6.95 -1.65
N LEU A 138 -0.16 -7.72 -1.75
CA LEU A 138 -0.95 -8.14 -0.58
C LEU A 138 -0.15 -9.02 0.40
N ASN A 139 1.02 -9.50 -0.01
CA ASN A 139 1.91 -10.23 0.89
C ASN A 139 2.39 -9.39 2.09
N LYS A 140 2.41 -8.05 1.97
CA LYS A 140 2.85 -7.12 3.01
C LYS A 140 1.68 -6.80 3.93
N GLN A 141 1.80 -7.21 5.19
CA GLN A 141 0.83 -6.85 6.23
C GLN A 141 0.75 -5.35 6.48
N GLY A 142 1.81 -4.60 6.16
CA GLY A 142 1.85 -3.15 6.26
C GLY A 142 0.93 -2.42 5.27
N ASN A 143 0.42 -3.10 4.24
CA ASN A 143 -0.45 -2.46 3.24
C ASN A 143 -1.95 -2.64 3.53
N VAL A 144 -2.30 -3.34 4.62
CA VAL A 144 -3.67 -3.51 5.08
C VAL A 144 -3.78 -2.83 6.44
N ILE A 145 -4.64 -1.82 6.53
CA ILE A 145 -4.96 -1.13 7.78
C ILE A 145 -6.25 -1.73 8.35
N VAL A 146 -6.23 -2.00 9.65
CA VAL A 146 -7.42 -2.22 10.47
C VAL A 146 -7.81 -0.84 10.98
N GLY A 147 -8.86 -0.26 10.37
CA GLY A 147 -9.32 1.07 10.71
C GLY A 147 -9.92 1.13 12.12
N ASP A 148 -9.95 2.31 12.72
CA ASP A 148 -10.65 2.54 13.99
C ASP A 148 -12.17 2.32 13.86
N ASP A 149 -12.69 2.42 12.63
CA ASP A 149 -14.03 2.03 12.21
C ASP A 149 -14.23 0.50 12.09
N GLN A 150 -13.20 -0.28 12.43
CA GLN A 150 -13.15 -1.74 12.35
C GLN A 150 -13.26 -2.29 10.92
N GLN A 151 -13.01 -1.44 9.91
CA GLN A 151 -13.00 -1.84 8.49
C GLN A 151 -11.58 -2.17 8.01
N PRO A 152 -11.44 -3.06 7.03
CA PRO A 152 -10.19 -3.23 6.30
C PRO A 152 -10.00 -2.10 5.29
N TRP A 153 -8.80 -1.52 5.27
CA TRP A 153 -8.39 -0.52 4.28
C TRP A 153 -7.13 -0.95 3.54
N LEU A 154 -7.15 -0.88 2.20
CA LEU A 154 -5.99 -1.15 1.35
C LEU A 154 -5.26 0.16 1.02
N ILE A 155 -3.94 0.14 1.20
CA ILE A 155 -3.06 1.27 0.85
C ILE A 155 -1.92 0.81 -0.07
N ASP A 156 -1.12 1.76 -0.56
CA ASP A 156 0.07 1.53 -1.40
C ASP A 156 -0.22 0.72 -2.68
N PHE A 157 -0.74 1.41 -3.70
CA PHE A 157 -1.10 0.83 -4.99
C PHE A 157 0.02 0.95 -6.03
N GLN A 158 1.22 1.32 -5.59
CA GLN A 158 2.35 1.70 -6.45
C GLN A 158 2.76 0.62 -7.46
N ILE A 159 2.63 -0.66 -7.09
CA ILE A 159 2.98 -1.79 -7.95
C ILE A 159 1.75 -2.54 -8.50
N CYS A 160 0.54 -2.04 -8.26
CA CYS A 160 -0.67 -2.64 -8.80
C CYS A 160 -0.66 -2.58 -10.34
N GLN A 161 -1.19 -3.61 -10.98
CA GLN A 161 -1.19 -3.70 -12.45
C GLN A 161 -2.62 -3.73 -12.98
N SER A 162 -2.93 -2.82 -13.91
CA SER A 162 -4.23 -2.79 -14.59
C SER A 162 -4.18 -3.55 -15.92
N PHE A 163 -5.13 -4.46 -16.14
CA PHE A 163 -5.30 -5.23 -17.36
C PHE A 163 -6.56 -4.79 -18.09
N ARG A 164 -6.46 -4.64 -19.41
CA ARG A 164 -7.65 -4.42 -20.26
C ARG A 164 -8.26 -5.77 -20.60
N LEU A 165 -9.41 -6.07 -20.00
CA LEU A 165 -10.15 -7.30 -20.24
C LEU A 165 -11.08 -7.10 -21.44
N THR A 166 -10.61 -7.47 -22.64
CA THR A 166 -11.38 -7.31 -23.89
C THR A 166 -11.56 -8.64 -24.61
N ASN A 167 -12.55 -8.72 -25.50
CA ASN A 167 -12.88 -9.93 -26.26
C ASN A 167 -11.93 -10.21 -27.44
N SER A 168 -10.94 -9.35 -27.69
CA SER A 168 -9.92 -9.57 -28.73
C SER A 168 -8.99 -10.74 -28.37
N LEU A 169 -8.26 -11.27 -29.34
CA LEU A 169 -7.30 -12.36 -29.11
C LEU A 169 -6.26 -12.00 -28.03
N TRP A 170 -5.69 -10.79 -28.12
CA TRP A 170 -4.74 -10.26 -27.14
C TRP A 170 -5.41 -9.96 -25.80
N GLY A 171 -6.65 -9.50 -25.79
CA GLY A 171 -7.45 -9.29 -24.58
C GLY A 171 -7.73 -10.58 -23.82
N ARG A 172 -8.08 -11.66 -24.52
CA ARG A 172 -8.26 -13.00 -23.93
C ARG A 172 -6.95 -13.56 -23.36
N LEU A 173 -5.83 -13.34 -24.06
CA LEU A 173 -4.52 -13.74 -23.54
C LEU A 173 -4.16 -12.95 -22.27
N GLY A 174 -4.37 -11.63 -22.28
CA GLY A 174 -4.21 -10.77 -21.12
C GLY A 174 -5.09 -11.21 -19.94
N ALA A 175 -6.35 -11.53 -20.19
CA ALA A 175 -7.27 -12.06 -19.18
C ALA A 175 -6.79 -13.37 -18.56
N ARG A 176 -6.24 -14.31 -19.37
CA ARG A 176 -5.65 -15.55 -18.83
C ARG A 176 -4.46 -15.29 -17.90
N VAL A 177 -3.61 -14.32 -18.24
CA VAL A 177 -2.48 -13.91 -17.39
C VAL A 177 -3.01 -13.26 -16.11
N PHE A 178 -3.97 -12.35 -16.24
CA PHE A 178 -4.62 -11.67 -15.13
C PHE A 178 -5.24 -12.65 -14.13
N TYR A 179 -6.07 -13.60 -14.60
CA TYR A 179 -6.68 -14.60 -13.73
C TYR A 179 -5.66 -15.52 -13.04
N LYS A 180 -4.47 -15.72 -13.63
CA LYS A 180 -3.38 -16.43 -12.95
C LYS A 180 -2.71 -15.56 -11.87
N MET A 181 -2.59 -14.26 -12.11
CA MET A 181 -1.96 -13.32 -11.17
C MET A 181 -2.82 -13.05 -9.95
N ILE A 182 -4.13 -12.81 -10.11
CA ILE A 182 -5.02 -12.53 -8.97
C ILE A 182 -5.12 -13.70 -7.99
N ARG A 183 -4.79 -14.93 -8.42
CA ARG A 183 -4.66 -16.08 -7.51
C ARG A 183 -3.61 -15.86 -6.43
N GLU A 184 -2.61 -15.02 -6.69
CA GLU A 184 -1.60 -14.67 -5.68
C GLU A 184 -2.14 -13.67 -4.66
N ASP A 185 -3.01 -12.73 -5.07
CA ASP A 185 -3.76 -11.90 -4.12
C ASP A 185 -4.65 -12.78 -3.24
N ILE A 186 -5.42 -13.71 -3.85
CA ILE A 186 -6.30 -14.64 -3.12
C ILE A 186 -5.48 -15.50 -2.13
N TYR A 187 -4.34 -16.03 -2.58
CA TYR A 187 -3.44 -16.78 -1.71
C TYR A 187 -2.95 -15.95 -0.53
N HIS A 188 -2.57 -14.68 -0.75
CA HIS A 188 -2.09 -13.81 0.30
C HIS A 188 -3.19 -13.36 1.26
N LEU A 189 -4.42 -13.15 0.78
CA LEU A 189 -5.60 -12.89 1.59
C LEU A 189 -5.79 -14.02 2.61
N TYR A 190 -5.91 -15.26 2.14
CA TYR A 190 -6.15 -16.40 3.02
C TYR A 190 -4.92 -16.82 3.83
N LYS A 191 -3.71 -16.53 3.35
CA LYS A 191 -2.49 -16.65 4.16
C LYS A 191 -2.53 -15.72 5.38
N HIS A 192 -3.06 -14.50 5.24
CA HIS A 192 -3.27 -13.60 6.38
C HIS A 192 -4.44 -14.05 7.24
N LYS A 193 -5.59 -14.44 6.65
CA LYS A 193 -6.74 -14.99 7.41
C LYS A 193 -6.30 -16.16 8.30
N ARG A 194 -5.57 -17.12 7.76
CA ARG A 194 -5.00 -18.24 8.53
C ARG A 194 -4.06 -17.81 9.67
N ARG A 195 -3.40 -16.66 9.55
CA ARG A 195 -2.46 -16.16 10.57
C ARG A 195 -3.16 -15.39 11.69
N PHE A 196 -4.25 -14.68 11.40
CA PHE A 196 -4.91 -13.80 12.38
C PHE A 196 -6.27 -14.32 12.86
N GLN A 197 -6.96 -15.14 12.06
CA GLN A 197 -8.27 -15.71 12.33
C GLN A 197 -8.33 -17.17 11.86
N ALA A 198 -7.41 -18.00 12.37
CA ALA A 198 -7.30 -19.41 12.00
C ALA A 198 -8.59 -20.20 12.28
N GLU A 199 -9.29 -19.88 13.37
CA GLU A 199 -10.52 -20.55 13.80
C GLU A 199 -11.71 -20.22 12.88
N ALA A 200 -11.71 -19.07 12.23
CA ALA A 200 -12.74 -18.64 11.28
C ALA A 200 -12.43 -19.05 9.82
N LEU A 201 -11.40 -19.86 9.60
CA LEU A 201 -10.98 -20.29 8.27
C LEU A 201 -11.70 -21.59 7.87
N SER A 202 -12.53 -21.53 6.84
CA SER A 202 -13.17 -22.73 6.29
C SER A 202 -12.17 -23.62 5.55
N GLU A 203 -12.51 -24.90 5.34
CA GLU A 203 -11.67 -25.84 4.60
C GLU A 203 -11.38 -25.37 3.16
N ALA A 204 -12.38 -24.80 2.49
CA ALA A 204 -12.23 -24.24 1.16
C ALA A 204 -11.20 -23.09 1.13
N GLU A 205 -11.26 -22.17 2.09
CA GLU A 205 -10.30 -21.07 2.22
C GLU A 205 -8.91 -21.55 2.65
N ALA A 206 -8.85 -22.57 3.51
CA ALA A 206 -7.60 -23.21 3.90
C ALA A 206 -6.86 -23.80 2.69
N SER A 207 -7.59 -24.38 1.74
CA SER A 207 -7.01 -24.85 0.48
C SER A 207 -6.39 -23.70 -0.33
N LEU A 208 -7.04 -22.53 -0.36
CA LEU A 208 -6.56 -21.32 -1.04
C LEU A 208 -5.37 -20.67 -0.33
N ALA A 209 -5.25 -20.85 0.99
CA ALA A 209 -4.08 -20.45 1.78
C ALA A 209 -2.84 -21.34 1.54
N THR A 210 -2.94 -22.38 0.72
CA THR A 210 -1.80 -23.21 0.31
C THR A 210 -1.26 -22.78 -1.05
N ARG A 211 0.05 -22.54 -1.12
CA ARG A 211 0.66 -22.06 -2.36
C ARG A 211 0.73 -23.20 -3.37
N SER A 212 0.26 -22.94 -4.60
CA SER A 212 0.35 -23.88 -5.71
C SER A 212 1.81 -24.32 -5.97
N ARG A 213 2.00 -25.52 -6.53
CA ARG A 213 3.34 -26.06 -6.89
C ARG A 213 4.12 -25.09 -7.80
N PHE A 214 3.43 -24.38 -8.70
CA PHE A 214 4.00 -23.37 -9.58
C PHE A 214 4.46 -22.11 -8.84
N GLY A 215 3.65 -21.59 -7.91
CA GLY A 215 4.02 -20.45 -7.06
C GLY A 215 5.22 -20.74 -6.16
N ARG A 216 5.36 -21.99 -5.68
CA ARG A 216 6.56 -22.45 -4.96
C ARG A 216 7.81 -22.43 -5.84
N ARG A 217 7.68 -22.81 -7.12
CA ARG A 217 8.77 -22.82 -8.10
C ARG A 217 9.20 -21.39 -8.46
N TYR A 218 8.26 -20.50 -8.77
CA TYR A 218 8.53 -19.08 -9.05
C TYR A 218 9.29 -18.39 -7.90
N ASN A 219 8.84 -18.57 -6.65
CA ASN A 219 9.51 -17.99 -5.49
C ASN A 219 10.93 -18.54 -5.27
N ARG A 220 11.17 -19.80 -5.63
CA ARG A 220 12.49 -20.44 -5.52
C ARG A 220 13.46 -19.92 -6.58
N PHE A 221 13.00 -19.78 -7.83
CA PHE A 221 13.87 -19.48 -8.97
C PHE A 221 14.01 -17.97 -9.26
N LEU A 222 13.00 -17.15 -8.97
CA LEU A 222 13.05 -15.70 -9.23
C LEU A 222 13.02 -14.88 -7.93
N GLY A 223 12.16 -15.25 -6.99
CA GLY A 223 12.01 -14.54 -5.71
C GLY A 223 13.20 -14.69 -4.75
N GLY A 224 13.91 -15.81 -4.77
CA GLY A 224 15.10 -16.05 -3.95
C GLY A 224 16.31 -15.21 -4.38
N PRO A 225 16.73 -15.30 -5.65
CA PRO A 225 17.81 -14.48 -6.19
C PRO A 225 17.54 -12.98 -6.09
N PHE A 226 16.32 -12.53 -6.41
CA PHE A 226 15.93 -11.13 -6.27
C PHE A 226 16.04 -10.64 -4.82
N ARG A 227 15.61 -11.43 -3.81
CA ARG A 227 15.76 -11.06 -2.40
C ARG A 227 17.21 -11.02 -1.94
N ARG A 228 18.07 -11.89 -2.47
CA ARG A 228 19.52 -11.87 -2.18
C ARG A 228 20.19 -10.63 -2.80
N LEU A 229 19.88 -10.33 -4.05
CA LEU A 229 20.36 -9.12 -4.72
C LEU A 229 19.84 -7.85 -4.04
N LYS A 230 18.55 -7.83 -3.67
CA LYS A 230 17.95 -6.75 -2.89
C LYS A 230 18.66 -6.58 -1.54
N ARG A 231 19.06 -7.64 -0.84
CA ARG A 231 19.83 -7.54 0.42
C ARG A 231 21.26 -7.04 0.22
N LEU A 232 21.88 -7.30 -0.92
CA LEU A 232 23.21 -6.79 -1.26
C LEU A 232 23.18 -5.28 -1.54
N ILE A 233 22.11 -4.81 -2.19
CA ILE A 233 21.91 -3.38 -2.48
C ILE A 233 21.27 -2.65 -1.27
N TYR A 234 20.51 -3.37 -0.44
CA TYR A 234 19.81 -2.89 0.76
C TYR A 234 20.09 -3.82 1.97
N PRO A 235 21.25 -3.69 2.65
CA PRO A 235 21.62 -4.54 3.80
C PRO A 235 20.67 -4.35 4.99
N GLN A 236 20.13 -3.15 5.15
CA GLN A 236 19.08 -2.82 6.10
C GLN A 236 17.73 -2.98 5.40
N GLY A 237 16.98 -4.02 5.79
CA GLY A 237 15.69 -4.36 5.20
C GLY A 237 14.75 -3.15 5.15
N SER A 238 14.30 -2.80 3.94
CA SER A 238 13.57 -1.57 3.60
C SER A 238 12.22 -1.36 4.31
N ASN A 239 11.77 -2.28 5.17
CA ASN A 239 10.44 -2.20 5.76
C ASN A 239 10.39 -2.31 7.30
N GLU A 240 11.45 -2.71 7.99
CA GLU A 240 11.35 -2.96 9.45
C GLU A 240 12.18 -1.95 10.27
N ILE A 241 13.34 -1.51 9.78
CA ILE A 241 14.25 -0.64 10.55
C ILE A 241 13.80 0.83 10.54
N ILE A 242 13.14 1.29 9.47
CA ILE A 242 12.65 2.68 9.39
C ILE A 242 11.46 2.88 10.33
N TRP A 243 10.52 1.93 10.41
CA TRP A 243 9.37 1.98 11.31
C TRP A 243 9.76 2.03 12.80
N TYR A 244 10.77 1.27 13.23
CA TYR A 244 11.24 1.28 14.62
C TYR A 244 11.83 2.62 15.07
N LYS A 245 12.38 3.43 14.16
CA LYS A 245 12.89 4.77 14.50
C LYS A 245 11.77 5.77 14.83
N TRP A 246 10.61 5.64 14.22
CA TRP A 246 9.48 6.59 14.39
C TRP A 246 8.77 6.42 15.74
N LYS A 247 8.55 5.19 16.20
CA LYS A 247 7.95 4.93 17.52
C LYS A 247 8.75 5.55 18.66
N LYS A 248 10.09 5.53 18.54
CA LYS A 248 10.98 6.12 19.56
C LYS A 248 10.89 7.65 19.62
N LEU A 249 10.51 8.31 18.51
CA LEU A 249 10.33 9.76 18.44
C LEU A 249 8.93 10.20 18.91
N GLY A 250 7.89 9.43 18.58
CA GLY A 250 6.52 9.68 19.07
C GLY A 250 6.34 9.44 20.57
N ASP A 251 7.02 8.44 21.14
CA ASP A 251 7.00 8.21 22.60
C ASP A 251 7.82 9.25 23.38
N GLN A 252 8.75 9.95 22.73
CA GLN A 252 9.56 10.99 23.39
C GLN A 252 8.82 12.34 23.47
N SER A 253 7.99 12.70 22.49
CA SER A 253 7.18 13.93 22.58
C SER A 253 6.10 13.86 23.66
N ASN A 254 5.59 12.66 23.96
CA ASN A 254 4.58 12.44 25.02
C ASN A 254 5.17 12.34 26.44
N ARG A 255 6.50 12.36 26.59
CA ARG A 255 7.17 12.31 27.91
C ARG A 255 7.72 13.66 28.37
N THR A 256 7.55 14.71 27.56
CA THR A 256 8.01 16.07 27.85
C THR A 256 6.87 17.09 27.79
N SER A 257 5.64 16.66 28.08
CA SER A 257 4.49 17.55 28.34
C SER A 257 4.18 17.53 29.82
#